data_AF-A0A3P7KJG2-F1
#
_entry.id   AF-A0A3P7KJG2-F1
#
_cell.length_a   1.000
_cell.length_b   1.000
_cell.length_c   1.000
_cell.angle_alpha   90.00
_cell.angle_beta   90.00
_cell.angle_gamma   90.00
#
_symmetry.space_group_name_H-M   'P 1'
#
loop_
_entity.id
_entity.type
_entity.pdbx_description
1 polymer ?
#
loop_
_entity_poly.entity_id
_entity_poly.type
_entity_poly.pdbx_seq_one_letter_code
_entity_poly.pdbx_strand_id
1 'polypeptide(L)'
;MQTGPGHRFVFTIRNHPSMRRGEIAFAIAQRKWAVLSLDQEVLVQPYAFKSSQYIGAITLTADFQLKKNATVEPLNSDLMAREFSMQFGGMAFTKGELLIFQFTEPEKGKTFTLSLVVKSIDGFRARRCESAANNKHAENMT
;
A
#
# COMPACT_ATOMS: atom_id res chain seq x y z
N MET A 1 -24.01 -17.81 -5.69
CA MET A 1 -23.28 -18.99 -5.19
C MET A 1 -21.94 -18.51 -4.65
N GLN A 2 -21.63 -18.84 -3.40
CA GLN A 2 -20.44 -18.38 -2.67
C GLN A 2 -19.33 -19.42 -2.90
N THR A 3 -18.24 -19.03 -3.55
CA THR A 3 -17.10 -19.90 -3.81
C THR A 3 -16.32 -20.14 -2.52
N GLY A 4 -16.70 -21.19 -1.77
CA GLY A 4 -15.93 -21.79 -0.67
C GLY A 4 -15.63 -20.91 0.57
N PRO A 5 -15.12 -21.49 1.67
CA PRO A 5 -14.70 -20.71 2.83
C PRO A 5 -13.42 -19.92 2.53
N GLY A 6 -13.48 -18.59 2.66
CA GLY A 6 -12.57 -17.94 3.62
C GLY A 6 -11.71 -16.76 3.16
N HIS A 7 -11.47 -16.53 1.88
CA HIS A 7 -10.51 -15.47 1.46
C HIS A 7 -11.20 -14.29 0.79
N ARG A 8 -11.28 -13.18 1.52
CA ARG A 8 -11.75 -11.88 1.02
C ARG A 8 -10.56 -10.94 0.88
N PHE A 9 -10.45 -10.29 -0.26
CA PHE A 9 -9.43 -9.30 -0.56
C PHE A 9 -10.10 -7.96 -0.82
N VAL A 10 -9.47 -6.88 -0.37
CA VAL A 10 -9.94 -5.52 -0.63
C VAL A 10 -8.96 -4.85 -1.57
N PHE A 11 -9.46 -4.33 -2.69
CA PHE A 11 -8.68 -3.62 -3.70
C PHE A 11 -9.27 -2.23 -3.93
N THR A 12 -8.41 -1.27 -4.23
CA THR A 12 -8.83 0.02 -4.77
C THR A 12 -9.03 -0.09 -6.29
N ILE A 13 -10.16 0.41 -6.77
CA ILE A 13 -10.52 0.36 -8.19
C ILE A 13 -9.98 1.60 -8.92
N ARG A 14 -9.42 1.39 -10.11
CA ARG A 14 -9.08 2.44 -11.08
C ARG A 14 -9.68 2.09 -12.43
N ASN A 15 -10.42 3.03 -13.01
CA ASN A 15 -10.99 2.85 -14.35
C ASN A 15 -9.91 3.00 -15.42
N HIS A 16 -10.01 2.23 -16.50
CA HIS A 16 -9.12 2.33 -17.65
C HIS A 16 -9.92 2.13 -18.96
N PRO A 17 -9.70 2.92 -20.03
CA PRO A 17 -10.52 2.87 -21.24
C PRO A 17 -10.53 1.52 -21.96
N SER A 18 -9.48 0.70 -21.80
CA SER A 18 -9.40 -0.63 -22.42
C SER A 18 -10.19 -1.72 -21.68
N MET A 19 -10.79 -1.41 -20.52
CA MET A 19 -11.49 -2.40 -19.71
C MET A 19 -12.90 -2.65 -20.25
N ARG A 20 -13.23 -3.92 -20.48
CA ARG A 20 -14.59 -4.32 -20.86
C ARG A 20 -15.49 -4.30 -19.64
N ARG A 21 -16.78 -4.02 -19.86
CA ARG A 21 -17.80 -4.05 -18.80
C ARG A 21 -17.94 -5.48 -18.27
N GLY A 22 -18.03 -5.62 -16.94
CA GLY A 22 -18.12 -6.92 -16.28
C GLY A 22 -16.76 -7.58 -16.00
N GLU A 23 -15.65 -6.98 -16.44
CA GLU A 23 -14.31 -7.50 -16.21
C GLU A 23 -13.53 -6.65 -15.21
N ILE A 24 -12.64 -7.30 -14.47
CA ILE A 24 -11.67 -6.66 -13.59
C ILE A 24 -10.27 -7.18 -13.93
N ALA A 25 -9.32 -6.26 -14.09
CA ALA A 25 -7.94 -6.61 -14.38
C ALA A 25 -7.10 -6.54 -13.11
N PHE A 26 -6.22 -7.52 -12.96
CA PHE A 26 -5.26 -7.59 -11.87
C PHE A 26 -3.84 -7.70 -12.43
N ALA A 27 -2.91 -6.96 -11.84
CA ALA A 27 -1.50 -7.12 -12.12
C ALA A 27 -1.04 -8.54 -11.71
N ILE A 28 0.05 -9.03 -12.30
CA ILE A 28 0.59 -10.37 -11.99
C ILE A 28 0.86 -10.53 -10.47
N ALA A 29 1.41 -9.50 -9.82
CA ALA A 29 1.67 -9.53 -8.38
C ALA A 29 0.39 -9.72 -7.55
N GLN A 30 -0.68 -8.99 -7.91
CA GLN A 30 -1.98 -9.08 -7.25
C GLN A 30 -2.62 -10.46 -7.46
N ARG A 31 -2.55 -11.01 -8.67
CA ARG A 31 -3.06 -12.37 -8.96
C ARG A 31 -2.33 -13.44 -8.16
N LYS A 32 -1.01 -13.36 -8.06
CA LYS A 32 -0.22 -14.28 -7.24
C LYS A 32 -0.58 -14.19 -5.76
N TRP A 33 -0.74 -12.96 -5.25
CA TRP A 33 -1.09 -12.72 -3.85
C TRP A 33 -2.52 -13.19 -3.51
N ALA A 34 -3.49 -12.89 -4.37
CA ALA A 34 -4.90 -13.26 -4.17
C ALA A 34 -5.26 -14.64 -4.72
N VAL A 35 -4.30 -15.37 -5.30
CA VAL A 35 -4.47 -16.70 -5.90
C VAL A 35 -5.58 -16.69 -6.97
N LEU A 36 -5.50 -15.73 -7.90
CA LEU A 36 -6.45 -15.55 -9.00
C LEU A 36 -5.89 -16.08 -10.32
N SER A 37 -6.71 -16.86 -11.02
CA SER A 37 -6.42 -17.32 -12.38
C SER A 37 -6.98 -16.35 -13.44
N LEU A 38 -6.51 -16.47 -14.68
CA LEU A 38 -7.16 -15.77 -15.81
C LEU A 38 -8.56 -16.34 -16.01
N ASP A 39 -9.49 -15.48 -16.43
CA ASP A 39 -10.89 -15.81 -16.74
C ASP A 39 -11.66 -16.47 -15.58
N GLN A 40 -11.14 -16.36 -14.36
CA GLN A 40 -11.82 -16.83 -13.15
C GLN A 40 -12.98 -15.89 -12.80
N GLU A 41 -14.16 -16.47 -12.61
CA GLU A 41 -15.29 -15.74 -12.04
C GLU A 41 -15.03 -15.37 -10.57
N VAL A 42 -15.24 -14.10 -10.25
CA VAL A 42 -15.07 -13.55 -8.89
C VAL A 42 -16.31 -12.77 -8.48
N LEU A 43 -16.62 -12.82 -7.18
CA LEU A 43 -17.68 -11.99 -6.60
C LEU A 43 -17.09 -10.65 -6.15
N VAL A 44 -17.65 -9.56 -6.67
CA VAL A 44 -17.23 -8.20 -6.33
C VAL A 44 -18.34 -7.50 -5.55
N GLN A 45 -17.96 -6.87 -4.44
CA GLN A 45 -18.87 -6.07 -3.62
C GLN A 45 -18.19 -4.74 -3.27
N PRO A 46 -18.94 -3.61 -3.27
CA PRO A 46 -18.41 -2.35 -2.77
C PRO A 46 -17.97 -2.49 -1.31
N TYR A 47 -16.81 -1.90 -0.99
CA TYR A 47 -16.27 -1.89 0.36
C TYR A 47 -16.07 -0.45 0.83
N ALA A 48 -16.68 -0.10 1.97
CA ALA A 48 -16.54 1.21 2.59
C ALA A 48 -15.71 1.10 3.87
N PHE A 49 -14.59 1.83 3.93
CA PHE A 49 -13.75 1.88 5.11
C PHE A 49 -14.38 2.72 6.22
N LYS A 50 -14.28 2.24 7.46
CA LYS A 50 -14.56 3.03 8.67
C LYS A 50 -13.33 3.84 9.04
N SER A 51 -13.52 4.96 9.75
CA SER A 51 -12.42 5.80 10.24
C SER A 51 -11.40 5.04 11.11
N SER A 52 -11.84 4.00 11.83
CA SER A 52 -10.96 3.12 12.61
C SER A 52 -10.03 2.23 11.77
N GLN A 53 -10.22 2.19 10.45
CA GLN A 53 -9.44 1.40 9.51
C GLN A 53 -8.49 2.27 8.68
N TYR A 54 -8.39 3.56 8.99
CA TYR A 54 -7.42 4.44 8.36
C TYR A 54 -6.02 4.12 8.86
N ILE A 55 -5.07 4.16 7.94
CA ILE A 55 -3.67 3.84 8.19
C ILE A 55 -3.02 5.05 8.85
N GLY A 56 -2.50 4.87 10.07
CA GLY A 56 -1.68 5.86 10.75
C GLY A 56 -0.19 5.65 10.45
N ALA A 57 0.24 4.39 10.39
CA ALA A 57 1.60 4.02 9.97
C ALA A 57 1.57 2.69 9.19
N ILE A 58 2.49 2.55 8.25
CA ILE A 58 2.69 1.32 7.47
C ILE A 58 4.18 1.01 7.42
N THR A 59 4.53 -0.26 7.63
CA THR A 59 5.90 -0.74 7.49
C THR A 59 6.00 -1.63 6.26
N LEU A 60 6.94 -1.29 5.38
CA LEU A 60 7.16 -1.93 4.10
C LEU A 60 8.59 -2.48 4.06
N THR A 61 8.78 -3.68 3.52
CA THR A 61 10.11 -4.07 3.04
C THR A 61 10.21 -3.77 1.56
N ALA A 62 11.33 -3.19 1.14
CA ALA A 62 11.62 -2.90 -0.25
C ALA A 62 12.76 -3.78 -0.75
N ASP A 63 12.64 -4.26 -1.98
CA ASP A 63 13.70 -4.92 -2.74
C ASP A 63 13.67 -4.45 -4.20
N PHE A 64 14.78 -4.55 -4.93
CA PHE A 64 14.79 -4.24 -6.36
C PHE A 64 14.01 -5.31 -7.13
N GLN A 65 13.05 -4.91 -7.96
CA GLN A 65 12.26 -5.86 -8.74
C GLN A 65 13.14 -6.70 -9.69
N LEU A 66 14.19 -6.09 -10.24
CA LEU A 66 15.17 -6.75 -11.10
C LEU A 66 16.57 -6.51 -10.56
N LYS A 67 17.28 -7.60 -10.21
CA LYS A 67 18.64 -7.54 -9.65
C LYS A 67 19.63 -6.75 -10.51
N LYS A 68 19.48 -6.80 -11.84
CA LYS A 68 20.34 -6.05 -12.79
C LYS A 68 20.24 -4.52 -12.66
N ASN A 69 19.14 -4.02 -12.08
CA ASN A 69 18.90 -2.60 -11.87
C ASN A 69 19.19 -2.16 -10.42
N ALA A 70 19.72 -3.07 -9.59
CA ALA A 70 20.09 -2.76 -8.22
C ALA A 70 21.23 -1.74 -8.18
N THR A 71 21.22 -0.91 -7.14
CA THR A 71 22.31 0.00 -6.82
C THR A 71 22.87 -0.36 -5.46
N VAL A 72 24.18 -0.14 -5.30
CA VAL A 72 24.85 -0.23 -4.00
C VAL A 72 24.70 1.08 -3.21
N GLU A 73 24.38 2.18 -3.90
CA GLU A 73 24.12 3.46 -3.26
C GLU A 73 22.82 3.40 -2.44
N PRO A 74 22.82 3.89 -1.19
CA PRO A 74 21.63 3.91 -0.36
C PRO A 74 20.57 4.82 -0.96
N LEU A 75 19.34 4.34 -1.04
CA LEU A 75 18.18 5.14 -1.44
C LEU A 75 17.66 5.92 -0.23
N ASN A 76 17.28 7.18 -0.43
CA ASN A 76 16.73 8.02 0.63
C ASN A 76 15.29 7.59 0.97
N SER A 77 15.10 7.02 2.17
CA SER A 77 13.81 6.50 2.63
C SER A 77 12.73 7.57 2.82
N ASP A 78 13.10 8.81 3.16
CA ASP A 78 12.13 9.89 3.37
C ASP A 78 11.56 10.37 2.03
N LEU A 79 12.41 10.45 1.00
CA LEU A 79 11.98 10.73 -0.36
C LEU A 79 11.11 9.59 -0.91
N MET A 80 11.49 8.34 -0.64
CA MET A 80 10.66 7.18 -0.98
C MET A 80 9.29 7.24 -0.29
N ALA A 81 9.23 7.57 1.01
CA ALA A 81 7.98 7.65 1.77
C ALA A 81 7.06 8.76 1.24
N ARG A 82 7.63 9.92 0.88
CA ARG A 82 6.90 11.01 0.23
C ARG A 82 6.30 10.56 -1.11
N GLU A 83 7.13 9.99 -1.97
CA GLU A 83 6.72 9.55 -3.31
C GLU A 83 5.68 8.41 -3.23
N PHE A 84 5.86 7.47 -2.30
CA PHE A 84 4.89 6.43 -2.00
C PHE A 84 3.54 7.02 -1.58
N SER A 85 3.54 8.01 -0.69
CA SER A 85 2.30 8.67 -0.23
C SER A 85 1.58 9.38 -1.38
N MET A 86 2.33 9.97 -2.32
CA MET A 86 1.77 10.61 -3.50
C MET A 86 1.17 9.60 -4.49
N GLN A 87 1.84 8.47 -4.73
CA GLN A 87 1.40 7.46 -5.70
C GLN A 87 0.23 6.61 -5.19
N PHE A 88 0.23 6.29 -3.89
CA PHE A 88 -0.72 5.36 -3.30
C PHE A 88 -1.69 6.01 -2.29
N GLY A 89 -1.74 7.34 -2.24
CA GLY A 89 -2.70 8.06 -1.41
C GLY A 89 -4.14 7.63 -1.71
N GLY A 90 -4.92 7.34 -0.66
CA GLY A 90 -6.31 6.89 -0.78
C GLY A 90 -6.48 5.43 -1.23
N MET A 91 -5.40 4.64 -1.29
CA MET A 91 -5.47 3.22 -1.62
C MET A 91 -5.59 2.33 -0.38
N ALA A 92 -6.24 1.18 -0.57
CA ALA A 92 -6.31 0.11 0.42
C ALA A 92 -5.03 -0.71 0.41
N PHE A 93 -4.61 -1.18 1.58
CA PHE A 93 -3.47 -2.09 1.73
C PHE A 93 -3.82 -3.24 2.67
N THR A 94 -3.25 -4.42 2.40
CA THR A 94 -3.37 -5.58 3.27
C THR A 94 -1.99 -6.10 3.68
N LYS A 95 -1.85 -6.58 4.91
CA LYS A 95 -0.62 -7.23 5.37
C LYS A 95 -0.26 -8.40 4.45
N GLY A 96 1.00 -8.46 4.01
CA GLY A 96 1.52 -9.45 3.08
C GLY A 96 1.26 -9.14 1.60
N GLU A 97 0.54 -8.07 1.28
CA GLU A 97 0.33 -7.64 -0.11
C GLU A 97 1.66 -7.24 -0.78
N LEU A 98 1.75 -7.56 -2.07
CA LEU A 98 2.88 -7.23 -2.94
C LEU A 98 2.54 -6.03 -3.81
N LEU A 99 3.41 -5.02 -3.79
CA LEU A 99 3.25 -3.80 -4.56
C LEU A 99 4.47 -3.60 -5.45
N ILE A 100 4.25 -2.98 -6.61
CA ILE A 100 5.32 -2.47 -7.45
C ILE A 100 5.36 -0.95 -7.25
N PHE A 101 6.50 -0.44 -6.80
CA PHE A 101 6.72 0.97 -6.52
C PHE A 101 7.81 1.51 -7.42
N GLN A 102 7.50 2.57 -8.16
CA GLN A 102 8.46 3.27 -8.98
C GLN A 102 8.95 4.50 -8.24
N PHE A 103 10.23 4.52 -7.86
CA PHE A 103 10.85 5.64 -7.17
C PHE A 103 11.82 6.34 -8.13
N THR A 104 11.59 7.64 -8.37
CA THR A 104 12.55 8.46 -9.11
C THR A 104 13.30 9.33 -8.13
N GLU A 105 14.61 9.16 -8.04
CA GLU A 105 15.47 9.98 -7.18
C GLU A 105 15.50 11.42 -7.71
N PRO A 106 14.94 12.41 -6.98
CA PRO A 106 14.77 13.76 -7.50
C PRO A 106 16.08 14.45 -7.91
N GLU A 107 17.16 14.18 -7.17
CA GLU A 107 18.47 14.80 -7.40
C GLU A 107 19.20 14.23 -8.62
N LYS A 108 19.08 12.91 -8.85
CA LYS A 108 19.81 12.22 -9.93
C LYS A 108 18.94 11.94 -11.16
N GLY A 109 17.62 12.15 -11.06
CA GLY A 109 16.66 11.80 -12.11
C GLY A 109 16.56 10.29 -12.40
N LYS A 110 17.20 9.45 -11.58
CA LYS A 110 17.27 8.01 -11.81
C LYS A 110 16.04 7.31 -11.24
N THR A 111 15.39 6.50 -12.06
CA THR A 111 14.21 5.72 -11.66
C THR A 111 14.60 4.29 -11.27
N PHE A 112 14.06 3.84 -10.14
CA PHE A 112 14.15 2.49 -9.62
C PHE A 112 12.75 1.87 -9.55
N THR A 113 12.66 0.60 -9.92
CA THR A 113 11.44 -0.18 -9.73
C THR A 113 11.65 -1.18 -8.60
N LEU A 114 10.89 -0.99 -7.53
CA LEU A 114 11.01 -1.71 -6.28
C LEU A 114 9.79 -2.61 -6.08
N SER A 115 10.02 -3.81 -5.57
CA SER A 115 8.99 -4.69 -5.04
C SER A 115 8.84 -4.41 -3.55
N LEU A 116 7.65 -4.00 -3.13
CA LEU A 116 7.33 -3.77 -1.72
C LEU A 116 6.47 -4.90 -1.17
N VAL A 117 6.68 -5.24 0.10
CA VAL A 117 5.81 -6.15 0.86
C VAL A 117 5.32 -5.43 2.10
N VAL A 118 4.00 -5.42 2.32
CA VAL A 118 3.40 -4.87 3.54
C VAL A 118 3.70 -5.78 4.73
N LYS A 119 4.49 -5.30 5.70
CA LYS A 119 4.83 -6.06 6.92
C LYS A 119 3.85 -5.82 8.06
N SER A 120 3.49 -4.57 8.29
CA SER A 120 2.53 -4.17 9.33
C SER A 120 1.80 -2.90 8.94
N ILE A 121 0.57 -2.78 9.43
CA ILE A 121 -0.28 -1.60 9.29
C ILE A 121 -0.80 -1.29 10.68
N ASP A 122 -0.55 -0.07 11.14
CA ASP A 122 -1.05 0.44 12.41
C ASP A 122 -2.13 1.48 12.14
N GLY A 123 -3.28 1.30 12.81
CA GLY A 123 -4.42 2.20 12.67
C GLY A 123 -4.14 3.58 13.26
N PHE A 124 -4.70 4.61 12.63
CA PHE A 124 -4.67 5.96 13.16
C PHE A 124 -5.54 6.06 14.43
N ARG A 125 -4.92 6.40 15.58
CA ARG A 125 -5.64 6.65 16.84
C ARG A 125 -5.48 8.11 17.24
N ALA A 126 -6.48 8.93 16.92
CA ALA A 126 -6.48 10.37 17.21
C ALA A 126 -6.18 10.72 18.69
N ARG A 127 -6.66 9.90 19.65
CA ARG A 127 -6.49 10.14 21.10
C ARG A 127 -5.05 10.09 21.61
N ARG A 128 -4.12 9.50 20.84
CA ARG A 128 -2.71 9.36 21.24
C ARG A 128 -1.91 10.65 21.03
N CYS A 129 -2.34 11.51 20.10
CA CYS A 129 -1.73 12.82 19.89
C CYS A 129 -2.17 13.84 20.94
N GLU A 130 -3.40 13.73 21.45
CA GLU A 130 -3.97 14.63 22.46
C GLU A 130 -3.30 14.45 23.83
N SER A 131 -2.99 13.19 24.19
CA SER A 131 -2.28 12.86 25.44
C SER A 131 -0.79 13.22 25.40
N ALA A 132 -0.14 13.16 24.24
CA ALA A 132 1.25 13.64 24.06
C ALA A 132 1.37 15.17 24.11
N ALA A 133 0.34 15.90 23.65
CA ALA A 133 0.30 17.36 23.74
C ALA A 133 0.09 17.84 25.18
N ASN A 134 -0.76 17.16 25.95
CA ASN A 134 -1.01 17.54 27.35
C ASN A 134 0.21 17.32 28.27
N ASN A 135 1.08 16.36 27.96
CA ASN A 135 2.25 16.09 28.80
C ASN A 135 3.35 17.17 28.66
N LYS A 136 3.39 17.91 27.55
CA LYS A 136 4.36 19.01 27.34
C LYS A 136 3.97 20.33 28.02
N HIS A 137 2.72 20.47 28.49
CA HIS A 137 2.30 21.62 29.29
C HIS A 137 2.59 21.45 30.80
N ALA A 138 2.75 20.21 31.28
CA ALA A 138 3.03 19.93 32.69
C ALA A 138 4.52 20.06 33.06
N GLU A 139 5.44 19.87 32.12
CA GLU A 139 6.90 19.93 32.38
C GLU A 139 7.49 21.35 32.37
N ASN A 140 6.71 22.39 32.03
CA ASN A 140 7.16 23.78 32.03
C ASN A 140 6.64 24.61 33.23
N MET A 141 6.15 23.96 34.29
CA MET A 141 5.60 24.64 35.47
C MET A 141 6.10 24.08 36.81
N THR A 142 7.33 23.55 36.82
CA THR A 142 8.09 23.26 38.05
C THR A 142 9.48 23.88 37.93
#